data_AF-A0A537EK94-F1
#
_entry.id   AF-A0A537EK94-F1
#
_cell.length_a   1.000
_cell.length_b   1.000
_cell.length_c   1.000
_cell.angle_alpha   90.00
_cell.angle_beta   90.00
_cell.angle_gamma   90.00
#
_symmetry.space_group_name_H-M   'P 1'
#
loop_
_entity.id
_entity.type
_entity.pdbx_description
1 polymer ?
#
loop_
_entity_poly.entity_id
_entity_poly.type
_entity_poly.pdbx_seq_one_letter_code
_entity_poly.pdbx_strand_id
1 'polypeptide(L)'
;MTQPARRSRIVSVALPATLTLDIPHLREKTARLGFVSRALATFRVEEVIIYRDRPGPEVDREASLIEKMLTYIETPQYLRRLLFKMDPDLRYAGTLPPLRTPNHPDKQNPSP
;
A
#
# COMPACT_ATOMS: atom_id res chain seq x y z
N MET A 1 7.51 -12.55 -21.99
CA MET A 1 8.68 -12.00 -21.28
C MET A 1 8.91 -12.86 -20.05
N THR A 2 10.08 -13.47 -19.90
CA THR A 2 10.45 -14.25 -18.70
C THR A 2 10.50 -13.31 -17.49
N GLN A 3 9.84 -13.66 -16.39
CA GLN A 3 9.93 -12.87 -15.16
C GLN A 3 11.39 -12.83 -14.67
N PRO A 4 11.89 -11.67 -14.21
CA PRO A 4 13.23 -11.60 -13.65
C PRO A 4 13.33 -12.47 -12.40
N ALA A 5 14.47 -13.14 -12.22
CA ALA A 5 14.71 -13.96 -11.04
C ALA A 5 14.52 -13.14 -9.75
N ARG A 6 13.97 -13.80 -8.71
CA ARG A 6 13.79 -13.20 -7.38
C ARG A 6 15.16 -12.81 -6.81
N ARG A 7 15.21 -11.69 -6.09
CA ARG A 7 16.44 -11.28 -5.37
C ARG A 7 16.75 -12.28 -4.27
N SER A 8 18.04 -12.47 -3.98
CA SER A 8 18.53 -13.33 -2.89
C SER A 8 18.43 -12.67 -1.50
N ARG A 9 18.17 -11.36 -1.44
CA ARG A 9 18.06 -10.58 -0.21
C ARG A 9 16.69 -9.93 -0.12
N ILE A 10 16.18 -9.90 1.11
CA ILE A 10 14.95 -9.22 1.48
C ILE A 10 15.26 -7.72 1.65
N VAL A 11 14.38 -6.87 1.13
CA VAL A 11 14.41 -5.42 1.31
C VAL A 11 13.21 -5.02 2.15
N SER A 12 13.48 -4.49 3.35
CA SER A 12 12.49 -3.92 4.25
C SER A 12 12.59 -2.40 4.27
N VAL A 13 11.46 -1.70 4.35
CA VAL A 13 11.39 -0.24 4.46
C VAL A 13 10.65 0.16 5.73
N ALA A 14 11.27 0.98 6.57
CA ALA A 14 10.64 1.54 7.76
C ALA A 14 10.01 2.90 7.43
N LEU A 15 8.72 3.06 7.74
CA LEU A 15 7.95 4.29 7.57
C LEU A 15 7.54 4.85 8.93
N PRO A 16 7.74 6.15 9.20
CA PRO A 16 7.22 6.78 10.41
C PRO A 16 5.70 6.85 10.33
N ALA A 17 5.02 6.60 11.45
CA ALA A 17 3.58 6.73 11.55
C ALA A 17 3.09 8.16 11.27
N THR A 18 3.93 9.17 11.47
CA THR A 18 3.61 10.57 11.13
C THR A 18 3.70 10.94 9.64
N LEU A 19 3.99 9.99 8.73
CA LEU A 19 4.17 10.21 7.29
C LEU A 19 3.02 10.98 6.60
N THR A 20 1.81 10.89 7.14
CA THR A 20 0.61 11.55 6.60
C THR A 20 -0.02 12.56 7.58
N LEU A 21 0.64 12.85 8.71
CA LEU A 21 0.07 13.67 9.77
C LEU A 21 -0.08 15.15 9.38
N ASP A 22 0.78 15.65 8.50
CA ASP A 22 0.75 17.02 7.96
C ASP A 22 -0.40 17.25 6.95
N ILE A 23 -1.06 16.19 6.48
CA ILE A 23 -2.14 16.29 5.52
C ILE A 23 -3.50 16.25 6.24
N PRO A 24 -4.38 17.26 6.07
CA PRO A 24 -5.67 17.27 6.75
C PRO A 24 -6.72 16.37 6.10
N HIS A 25 -6.68 16.21 4.77
CA HIS A 25 -7.75 15.55 4.03
C HIS A 25 -7.40 14.11 3.61
N LEU A 26 -8.32 13.18 3.86
CA LEU A 26 -8.14 11.75 3.55
C LEU A 26 -7.78 11.51 2.08
N ARG A 27 -8.39 12.24 1.13
CA ARG A 27 -8.11 12.11 -0.31
C ARG A 27 -6.63 12.36 -0.63
N GLU A 28 -6.04 13.37 -0.01
CA GLU A 28 -4.64 13.73 -0.20
C GLU A 28 -3.70 12.73 0.48
N LYS A 29 -4.09 12.19 1.66
CA LYS A 29 -3.38 11.07 2.31
C LYS A 29 -3.34 9.85 1.41
N THR A 30 -4.49 9.48 0.82
CA THR A 30 -4.58 8.38 -0.13
C THR A 30 -3.68 8.60 -1.34
N ALA A 31 -3.62 9.82 -1.89
CA ALA A 31 -2.74 10.13 -3.01
C ALA A 31 -1.26 9.96 -2.63
N ARG A 32 -0.83 10.51 -1.48
CA ARG A 32 0.55 10.35 -0.98
C ARG A 32 0.91 8.88 -0.79
N LEU A 33 0.03 8.12 -0.13
CA LEU A 33 0.24 6.69 0.11
C LEU A 33 0.23 5.87 -1.19
N GLY A 34 -0.53 6.30 -2.21
CA GLY A 34 -0.45 5.74 -3.55
C GLY A 34 0.92 5.88 -4.18
N PHE A 35 1.56 7.06 -4.06
CA PHE A 35 2.93 7.26 -4.54
C PHE A 35 3.95 6.43 -3.76
N VAL A 36 3.83 6.39 -2.42
CA VAL A 36 4.69 5.57 -1.56
C VAL A 36 4.58 4.09 -1.95
N SER A 37 3.35 3.57 -2.06
CA SER A 37 3.10 2.18 -2.45
C SER A 37 3.67 1.85 -3.83
N ARG A 38 3.55 2.75 -4.82
CA ARG A 38 4.20 2.58 -6.13
C ARG A 38 5.71 2.48 -6.02
N ALA A 39 6.34 3.31 -5.21
CA ALA A 39 7.79 3.26 -5.01
C ALA A 39 8.19 1.91 -4.39
N LEU A 40 7.51 1.50 -3.32
CA LEU A 40 7.73 0.21 -2.65
C LEU A 40 7.62 -0.96 -3.64
N ALA A 41 6.56 -0.99 -4.45
CA ALA A 41 6.35 -2.02 -5.45
C ALA A 41 7.40 -2.00 -6.58
N THR A 42 7.76 -0.81 -7.08
CA THR A 42 8.77 -0.64 -8.14
C THR A 42 10.12 -1.18 -7.71
N PHE A 43 10.50 -0.93 -6.45
CA PHE A 43 11.75 -1.41 -5.89
C PHE A 43 11.66 -2.82 -5.32
N ARG A 44 10.52 -3.52 -5.45
CA ARG A 44 10.28 -4.87 -4.91
C ARG A 44 10.61 -4.97 -3.43
N VAL A 45 10.10 -4.04 -2.64
CA VAL A 45 10.13 -4.10 -1.18
C VAL A 45 9.23 -5.26 -0.74
N GLU A 46 9.74 -6.13 0.12
CA GLU A 46 9.00 -7.29 0.63
C GLU A 46 8.35 -7.04 1.98
N GLU A 47 8.86 -6.09 2.76
CA GLU A 47 8.35 -5.78 4.09
C GLU A 47 8.31 -4.27 4.31
N VAL A 48 7.20 -3.79 4.84
CA VAL A 48 7.03 -2.40 5.28
C VAL A 48 6.79 -2.39 6.77
N ILE A 49 7.63 -1.68 7.52
CA ILE A 49 7.55 -1.58 8.98
C ILE A 49 7.07 -0.18 9.33
N ILE A 50 5.88 -0.07 9.92
CA ILE A 50 5.35 1.21 10.39
C ILE A 50 5.75 1.38 11.85
N TYR A 51 6.60 2.36 12.14
CA TYR A 51 7.07 2.61 13.50
C TYR A 51 6.50 3.91 14.07
N ARG A 52 6.31 3.93 15.39
CA ARG A 52 5.85 5.11 16.13
C ARG A 52 7.05 6.01 16.41
N ASP A 53 7.14 7.13 15.71
CA ASP A 53 8.21 8.10 15.85
C ASP A 53 7.97 9.09 17.00
N ARG A 54 6.73 9.23 17.47
CA ARG A 54 6.37 10.00 18.66
C ARG A 54 5.12 9.43 19.36
N PRO A 55 4.89 9.69 20.66
CA PRO A 55 3.69 9.24 21.34
C PRO A 55 2.47 10.08 20.95
N GLY A 56 1.29 9.46 20.95
CA GLY A 56 0.02 10.16 20.84
C GLY A 56 -1.05 9.35 20.10
N PRO A 57 -2.33 9.47 20.49
CA PRO A 57 -3.43 8.70 19.88
C PRO A 57 -3.64 9.04 18.40
N GLU A 58 -3.21 10.23 17.96
CA GLU A 58 -3.18 10.60 16.55
C GLU A 58 -2.18 9.79 15.74
N VAL A 59 -1.01 9.50 16.29
CA VAL A 59 0.04 8.70 15.64
C VAL A 59 -0.43 7.26 15.48
N ASP A 60 -1.12 6.71 16.48
CA ASP A 60 -1.71 5.38 16.38
C ASP A 60 -2.77 5.30 15.27
N ARG A 61 -3.63 6.33 15.16
CA ARG A 61 -4.62 6.41 14.07
C ARG A 61 -3.95 6.50 12.69
N GLU A 62 -2.89 7.30 12.55
CA GLU A 62 -2.15 7.38 11.30
C GLU A 62 -1.45 6.06 10.96
N ALA A 63 -0.85 5.39 11.95
CA ALA A 63 -0.22 4.09 11.74
C ALA A 63 -1.24 3.06 11.19
N SER A 64 -2.41 2.97 11.82
CA SER A 64 -3.50 2.09 11.35
C SER A 64 -4.02 2.47 9.97
N LEU A 65 -4.08 3.78 9.64
CA LEU A 65 -4.49 4.25 8.33
C LEU A 65 -3.49 3.82 7.25
N ILE A 66 -2.20 4.03 7.49
CA ILE A 66 -1.10 3.67 6.58
C ILE A 66 -1.09 2.15 6.35
N GLU A 67 -1.13 1.37 7.43
CA GLU A 67 -1.17 -0.10 7.38
C GLU A 67 -2.35 -0.60 6.53
N LYS A 68 -3.54 -0.08 6.81
CA LYS A 68 -4.76 -0.46 6.11
C LYS A 68 -4.69 -0.12 4.62
N MET A 69 -4.23 1.09 4.26
CA MET A 69 -4.11 1.50 2.87
C MET A 69 -3.07 0.68 2.12
N LEU A 70 -1.88 0.47 2.70
CA LEU A 70 -0.83 -0.32 2.04
C LEU A 70 -1.28 -1.77 1.83
N THR A 71 -1.90 -2.39 2.84
CA THR A 71 -2.47 -3.75 2.73
C THR A 71 -3.56 -3.81 1.64
N TYR A 72 -4.44 -2.79 1.57
CA TYR A 72 -5.46 -2.72 0.52
C TYR A 72 -4.84 -2.64 -0.89
N ILE A 73 -3.79 -1.83 -1.05
CA ILE A 73 -3.12 -1.66 -2.35
C ILE A 73 -2.42 -2.94 -2.78
N GLU A 74 -1.70 -3.60 -1.86
CA GLU A 74 -1.02 -4.88 -2.10
C GLU A 74 -2.00 -6.03 -2.40
N THR A 75 -3.22 -5.96 -1.85
CA THR A 75 -4.21 -7.01 -2.08
C THR A 75 -4.66 -7.04 -3.55
N PRO A 76 -4.64 -8.21 -4.22
CA PRO A 76 -5.13 -8.37 -5.58
C PRO A 76 -6.58 -7.90 -5.73
N GLN A 77 -6.88 -7.22 -6.84
CA GLN A 77 -8.17 -6.55 -7.04
C GLN A 77 -9.39 -7.47 -6.87
N TYR A 78 -9.27 -8.73 -7.28
CA TYR A 78 -10.34 -9.74 -7.16
C TYR A 78 -10.58 -10.19 -5.71
N LEU A 79 -9.60 -10.10 -4.82
CA LEU A 79 -9.73 -10.43 -3.39
C LEU A 79 -10.20 -9.25 -2.54
N ARG A 80 -10.01 -8.01 -3.01
CA ARG A 80 -10.33 -6.81 -2.21
C ARG A 80 -11.77 -6.79 -1.70
N ARG A 81 -12.74 -7.18 -2.55
CA ARG A 81 -14.16 -7.24 -2.16
C ARG A 81 -14.47 -8.31 -1.12
N LEU A 82 -13.63 -9.35 -1.01
CA LEU A 82 -13.80 -10.44 -0.05
C LEU A 82 -13.12 -10.11 1.28
N LEU A 83 -11.94 -9.50 1.23
CA LEU A 83 -11.11 -9.23 2.41
C LEU A 83 -11.43 -7.89 3.10
N PHE A 84 -11.93 -6.91 2.35
CA PHE A 84 -12.23 -5.58 2.89
C PHE A 84 -13.73 -5.30 2.85
N LYS A 85 -14.30 -5.03 4.02
CA LYS A 85 -15.65 -4.46 4.13
C LYS A 85 -15.66 -2.99 3.71
N MET A 86 -16.83 -2.38 3.64
CA MET A 86 -16.96 -0.94 3.46
C MET A 86 -16.30 -0.22 4.64
N ASP A 87 -15.19 0.46 4.37
CA ASP A 87 -14.39 1.15 5.37
C ASP A 87 -14.25 2.64 5.00
N PRO A 88 -14.59 3.59 5.89
CA PRO A 88 -14.44 5.02 5.64
C PRO A 88 -13.03 5.45 5.24
N ASP A 89 -12.00 4.79 5.79
CA ASP A 89 -10.59 5.10 5.51
C ASP A 89 -10.21 4.75 4.06
N LEU A 90 -10.93 3.81 3.46
CA LEU A 90 -10.72 3.35 2.09
C LEU A 90 -11.67 4.03 1.08
N ARG A 91 -12.43 5.04 1.50
CA ARG A 91 -13.40 5.76 0.63
C ARG A 91 -12.78 6.25 -0.68
N TYR A 92 -11.54 6.72 -0.64
CA TYR A 92 -10.83 7.24 -1.81
C TYR A 92 -9.90 6.22 -2.46
N ALA A 93 -9.92 4.95 -2.04
CA ALA A 93 -8.97 3.96 -2.53
C ALA A 93 -9.04 3.70 -4.05
N GLY A 94 -10.16 4.06 -4.70
CA GLY A 94 -10.28 4.03 -6.16
C GLY A 94 -9.43 5.08 -6.90
N THR A 95 -8.89 6.10 -6.22
CA THR A 95 -7.95 7.06 -6.82
C THR A 95 -6.52 6.56 -6.83
N LEU A 96 -6.25 5.41 -6.19
CA LEU A 96 -4.91 4.85 -6.11
C LEU A 96 -4.43 4.38 -7.48
N PRO A 97 -3.17 4.66 -7.83
CA PRO A 97 -2.60 4.17 -9.06
C PRO A 97 -2.49 2.63 -9.05
N PRO A 98 -2.70 1.94 -10.18
CA PRO A 98 -2.61 0.49 -10.23
C PRO A 98 -1.17 0.02 -10.01
N LEU A 99 -0.99 -0.98 -9.14
CA LEU A 99 0.25 -1.74 -9.04
C LEU A 99 0.21 -2.87 -10.07
N ARG A 100 0.99 -2.76 -11.14
CA ARG A 100 1.19 -3.85 -12.12
C ARG A 100 2.24 -4.85 -11.60
N THR A 101 2.02 -5.40 -10.42
CA THR A 101 2.89 -6.42 -9.83
C THR A 101 2.47 -7.82 -10.30
N PRO A 102 3.37 -8.83 -10.30
CA PRO A 102 3.05 -10.19 -10.73
C PRO A 102 1.84 -10.82 -10.05
N ASN A 103 1.57 -10.43 -8.80
CA ASN A 103 0.44 -10.91 -8.01
C ASN A 103 -0.89 -10.22 -8.38
N HIS A 104 -0.88 -9.27 -9.32
CA HIS A 104 -2.05 -8.59 -9.88
C HIS A 104 -2.19 -8.92 -11.38
N PRO A 105 -2.58 -10.15 -11.75
CA PRO A 105 -2.76 -10.52 -13.14
C PRO A 105 -3.92 -9.73 -13.78
N ASP A 106 -3.65 -9.12 -14.94
CA ASP A 106 -4.65 -8.45 -15.75
C ASP A 106 -5.55 -9.49 -16.41
N LYS A 107 -6.87 -9.41 -16.22
CA LYS A 107 -7.83 -10.38 -16.79
C LYS A 107 -7.78 -10.45 -18.33
N GLN A 108 -7.22 -9.44 -18.99
CA GLN A 108 -7.21 -9.33 -20.45
C GLN A 108 -6.11 -10.15 -21.15
N ASN A 109 -5.07 -10.60 -20.44
CA ASN A 109 -4.02 -11.45 -20.99
C ASN A 109 -3.60 -12.50 -19.95
N PRO A 110 -4.27 -13.66 -19.88
CA PRO A 110 -3.72 -14.77 -19.12
C PRO A 110 -2.35 -15.10 -19.72
N SER A 111 -1.30 -15.10 -18.90
CA SER A 111 -0.03 -15.65 -19.34
C SER A 111 -0.25 -17.13 -19.71
N PRO A 112 0.32 -17.61 -20.81
CA PRO A 112 0.18 -19.01 -21.23
C PRO A 112 0.72 -19.99 -20.19
#